data_AF-A0A7C5WTW8-F1
#
_entry.id   AF-A0A7C5WTW8-F1
#
_cell.length_a   1.000
_cell.length_b   1.000
_cell.length_c   1.000
_cell.angle_alpha   90.00
_cell.angle_beta   90.00
_cell.angle_gamma   90.00
#
_symmetry.space_group_name_H-M   'P 1'
#
loop_
_entity.id
_entity.type
_entity.pdbx_description
1 polymer ?
#
loop_
_entity_poly.entity_id
_entity_poly.type
_entity_poly.pdbx_seq_one_letter_code
_entity_poly.pdbx_strand_id
1 'polypeptide(L)'
;MTEQYQLVETRLQEKLDNGTTRCHLCLWRCKIGHGQRGFCQAHVNRNGTLYNLSYGILSSIDIDFIEEKPVKHYRPGTKVMSVGSFGCSFRCGGCHNLDISWGVEALDDLAKGQSTEVWVSPQKLVDAAIRAGVQGIAFTYSEPAVWLEYVLDVCELAHRAGLYTVYVSNSYVTDEALELLVGQVDVLCSDIKSLSDDFYKDICRPARVEQVLASIKKAHELGIHVETRTNIIPGKNDDPDEHYRIACWIRDNLGADSPWHITRFFPAYKL
;
A
#
# COMPACT_ATOMS: atom_id res chain seq x y z
N MET A 1 -12.99 -27.46 -10.78
CA MET A 1 -11.97 -27.48 -9.70
C MET A 1 -12.38 -26.39 -8.72
N THR A 2 -12.53 -26.69 -7.44
CA THR A 2 -12.79 -25.67 -6.41
C THR A 2 -11.59 -24.74 -6.33
N GLU A 3 -11.76 -23.46 -6.66
CA GLU A 3 -10.73 -22.46 -6.42
C GLU A 3 -10.42 -22.44 -4.92
N GLN A 4 -9.18 -22.76 -4.57
CA GLN A 4 -8.68 -22.75 -3.20
C GLN A 4 -7.48 -21.83 -3.13
N TYR A 5 -7.30 -21.18 -1.98
CA TYR A 5 -6.12 -20.38 -1.70
C TYR A 5 -4.84 -21.19 -1.90
N GLN A 6 -3.84 -20.55 -2.52
CA GLN A 6 -2.49 -21.08 -2.67
C GLN A 6 -1.49 -20.03 -2.26
N LEU A 7 -0.37 -20.47 -1.70
CA LEU A 7 0.74 -19.57 -1.40
C LEU A 7 1.35 -19.08 -2.71
N VAL A 8 1.42 -17.75 -2.85
CA VAL A 8 2.01 -17.11 -4.01
C VAL A 8 3.42 -16.66 -3.66
N GLU A 9 4.39 -17.02 -4.50
CA GLU A 9 5.76 -16.53 -4.33
C GLU A 9 5.82 -15.01 -4.49
N THR A 10 6.60 -14.37 -3.62
CA THR A 10 6.85 -12.93 -3.72
C THR A 10 7.69 -12.63 -4.97
N ARG A 11 7.29 -11.67 -5.79
CA ARG A 11 8.00 -11.36 -7.06
C ARG A 11 9.37 -10.74 -6.82
N LEU A 12 9.47 -9.85 -5.84
CA LEU A 12 10.68 -9.10 -5.53
C LEU A 12 11.45 -9.74 -4.38
N GLN A 13 12.22 -10.78 -4.70
CA GLN A 13 13.04 -11.52 -3.73
C GLN A 13 14.40 -11.94 -4.29
N GLU A 14 15.43 -11.99 -3.44
CA GLU A 14 16.77 -12.48 -3.74
C GLU A 14 17.11 -13.62 -2.76
N LYS A 15 17.28 -14.83 -3.28
CA LYS A 15 17.66 -16.01 -2.49
C LYS A 15 19.16 -15.95 -2.18
N LEU A 16 19.53 -16.08 -0.91
CA LEU A 16 20.91 -16.07 -0.45
C LEU A 16 21.39 -17.49 -0.15
N ASP A 17 22.70 -17.73 -0.25
CA ASP A 17 23.31 -19.07 -0.11
C ASP A 17 23.06 -19.75 1.24
N ASN A 18 22.73 -18.99 2.28
CA ASN A 18 22.47 -19.51 3.63
C ASN A 18 20.98 -19.84 3.89
N GLY A 19 20.15 -19.92 2.86
CA GLY A 19 18.71 -20.19 2.98
C GLY A 19 17.87 -19.02 3.48
N THR A 20 18.50 -17.86 3.72
CA THR A 20 17.81 -16.58 3.96
C THR A 20 17.41 -15.99 2.61
N THR A 21 16.32 -15.24 2.60
CA THR A 21 15.87 -14.52 1.40
C THR A 21 15.73 -13.04 1.71
N ARG A 22 16.27 -12.19 0.85
CA ARG A 22 16.11 -10.74 0.94
C ARG A 22 14.86 -10.33 0.18
N CYS A 23 13.94 -9.64 0.85
CA CYS A 23 12.77 -9.04 0.22
C CYS A 23 13.16 -7.68 -0.39
N HIS A 24 12.76 -7.44 -1.63
CA HIS A 24 13.06 -6.23 -2.41
C HIS A 24 11.83 -5.36 -2.68
N LEU A 25 10.73 -5.59 -1.97
CA LEU A 25 9.45 -4.90 -2.17
C LEU A 25 9.39 -3.53 -1.48
N CYS A 26 9.92 -3.42 -0.26
CA CYS A 26 9.95 -2.17 0.49
C CYS A 26 11.35 -1.85 1.02
N LEU A 27 11.53 -0.60 1.44
CA LEU A 27 12.82 -0.08 1.86
C LEU A 27 13.33 -0.65 3.20
N TRP A 28 12.55 -1.52 3.85
CA TRP A 28 13.07 -2.39 4.91
C TRP A 28 14.14 -3.36 4.43
N ARG A 29 14.07 -3.80 3.15
CA ARG A 29 14.95 -4.82 2.56
C ARG A 29 15.18 -6.02 3.48
N CYS A 30 14.11 -6.53 4.10
CA CYS A 30 14.19 -7.56 5.14
C CYS A 30 14.99 -8.78 4.66
N LYS A 31 15.90 -9.28 5.49
CA LYS A 31 16.54 -10.59 5.31
C LYS A 31 15.81 -11.59 6.22
N ILE A 32 15.09 -12.53 5.61
CA ILE A 32 14.13 -13.39 6.30
C ILE A 32 14.65 -14.83 6.21
N GLY A 33 14.96 -15.46 7.35
CA GLY A 33 15.36 -16.87 7.44
C GLY A 33 14.16 -17.81 7.43
N HIS A 34 14.40 -19.11 7.22
CA HIS A 34 13.33 -20.11 7.20
C HIS A 34 12.42 -20.03 8.44
N GLY A 35 11.10 -20.05 8.23
CA GLY A 35 10.08 -19.97 9.27
C GLY A 35 9.85 -18.56 9.83
N GLN A 36 10.70 -17.59 9.47
CA GLN A 36 10.55 -16.19 9.88
C GLN A 36 9.64 -15.42 8.92
N ARG A 37 9.15 -14.27 9.40
CA ARG A 37 8.38 -13.32 8.62
C ARG A 37 9.08 -11.97 8.53
N GLY A 38 8.79 -11.22 7.47
CA GLY A 38 9.24 -9.84 7.31
C GLY A 38 8.60 -8.90 8.33
N PHE A 39 9.04 -7.64 8.37
CA PHE A 39 8.48 -6.63 9.29
C PHE A 39 6.96 -6.50 9.14
N CYS A 40 6.47 -6.52 7.90
CA CYS A 40 5.05 -6.45 7.56
C CYS A 40 4.22 -7.66 8.02
N GLN A 41 4.86 -8.74 8.48
CA GLN A 41 4.27 -10.03 8.87
C GLN A 41 3.58 -10.82 7.74
N ALA A 42 3.34 -10.23 6.56
CA ALA A 42 2.67 -10.92 5.46
C ALA A 42 3.61 -11.82 4.63
N HIS A 43 4.92 -11.60 4.69
CA HIS A 43 5.89 -12.36 3.90
C HIS A 43 6.60 -13.39 4.78
N VAL A 44 6.50 -14.68 4.42
CA VAL A 44 7.13 -15.79 5.14
C VAL A 44 8.17 -16.50 4.27
N ASN A 45 9.31 -16.85 4.85
CA ASN A 45 10.28 -17.70 4.17
C ASN A 45 9.97 -19.18 4.43
N ARG A 46 9.75 -19.95 3.37
CA ARG A 46 9.72 -21.42 3.38
C ARG A 46 10.87 -21.94 2.52
N ASN A 47 11.88 -22.53 3.16
CA ASN A 47 13.04 -23.15 2.52
C ASN A 47 13.74 -22.26 1.48
N GLY A 48 14.02 -21.01 1.83
CA GLY A 48 14.74 -20.07 0.97
C GLY A 48 13.86 -19.35 -0.06
N THR A 49 12.54 -19.52 -0.01
CA THR A 49 11.59 -18.84 -0.90
C THR A 49 10.61 -18.02 -0.08
N LEU A 50 10.43 -16.75 -0.42
CA LEU A 50 9.40 -15.90 0.17
C LEU A 50 8.06 -16.15 -0.48
N TYR A 51 7.05 -16.30 0.36
CA TYR A 51 5.66 -16.40 -0.01
C TYR A 51 4.86 -15.28 0.64
N ASN A 52 3.91 -14.75 -0.11
CA ASN A 52 2.94 -13.78 0.36
C ASN A 52 1.74 -14.50 1.00
N LEU A 53 1.55 -14.30 2.31
CA LEU A 53 0.43 -14.85 3.07
C LEU A 53 -0.89 -14.13 2.82
N SER A 54 -0.84 -12.85 2.44
CA SER A 54 -2.02 -12.00 2.33
C SER A 54 -2.57 -11.91 0.90
N TYR A 55 -2.01 -12.68 -0.04
CA TYR A 55 -2.47 -12.73 -1.43
C TYR A 55 -3.95 -13.11 -1.51
N GLY A 56 -4.79 -12.17 -1.95
CA GLY A 56 -6.23 -12.35 -2.08
C GLY A 56 -6.98 -12.54 -0.76
N ILE A 57 -6.34 -12.35 0.39
CA ILE A 57 -6.99 -12.33 1.68
C ILE A 57 -7.47 -10.89 1.92
N LEU A 58 -8.77 -10.67 1.82
CA LEU A 58 -9.34 -9.33 1.94
C LEU A 58 -9.85 -9.07 3.36
N SER A 59 -9.35 -8.01 3.99
CA SER A 59 -9.76 -7.61 5.34
C SER A 59 -10.98 -6.68 5.33
N SER A 60 -11.20 -6.00 4.21
CA SER A 60 -12.27 -5.01 4.05
C SER A 60 -12.59 -4.81 2.57
N ILE A 61 -13.85 -4.49 2.31
CA ILE A 61 -14.36 -4.08 1.00
C ILE A 61 -15.42 -3.00 1.21
N ASP A 62 -15.34 -1.93 0.44
CA ASP A 62 -16.29 -0.82 0.51
C ASP A 62 -16.48 -0.17 -0.86
N ILE A 63 -17.59 0.55 -1.06
CA ILE A 63 -17.86 1.29 -2.30
C ILE A 63 -18.23 2.72 -1.95
N ASP A 64 -17.34 3.63 -2.36
CA ASP A 64 -17.49 5.07 -2.17
C ASP A 64 -17.20 5.82 -3.47
N PHE A 65 -17.38 7.14 -3.44
CA PHE A 65 -16.84 8.03 -4.45
C PHE A 65 -15.30 8.09 -4.37
N ILE A 66 -14.65 8.30 -5.51
CA ILE A 66 -13.18 8.35 -5.58
C ILE A 66 -12.59 9.45 -4.67
N GLU A 67 -13.32 10.55 -4.48
CA GLU A 67 -12.94 11.66 -3.62
C GLU A 67 -12.80 11.28 -2.13
N GLU A 68 -13.44 10.19 -1.69
CA GLU A 68 -13.32 9.66 -0.33
C GLU A 68 -12.01 8.86 -0.13
N LYS A 69 -11.30 8.51 -1.21
CA LYS A 69 -9.93 7.94 -1.16
C LYS A 69 -8.85 9.01 -1.33
N PRO A 70 -9.12 10.22 -0.80
CA PRO A 70 -8.52 11.50 -1.16
C PRO A 70 -7.98 11.68 -2.59
N VAL A 71 -8.63 11.13 -3.61
CA VAL A 71 -8.26 11.37 -5.02
C VAL A 71 -9.34 12.22 -5.66
N LYS A 72 -9.03 13.49 -5.99
CA LYS A 72 -10.04 14.45 -6.46
C LYS A 72 -9.83 14.93 -7.89
N HIS A 73 -8.66 14.67 -8.47
CA HIS A 73 -8.30 15.16 -9.80
C HIS A 73 -8.16 14.04 -10.83
N TYR A 74 -8.57 12.82 -10.48
CA TYR A 74 -8.68 11.70 -11.41
C TYR A 74 -10.12 11.22 -11.49
N ARG A 75 -10.76 11.39 -12.65
CA ARG A 75 -12.15 10.96 -12.90
C ARG A 75 -13.14 11.33 -11.77
N PRO A 76 -13.27 12.61 -11.39
CA PRO A 76 -14.15 13.01 -10.29
C PRO A 76 -15.62 12.59 -10.51
N GLY A 77 -16.30 12.24 -9.42
CA GLY A 77 -17.70 11.79 -9.38
C GLY A 77 -17.92 10.31 -9.67
N THR A 78 -16.88 9.54 -9.98
CA THR A 78 -16.97 8.09 -10.15
C THR A 78 -16.97 7.34 -8.82
N LYS A 79 -17.50 6.12 -8.84
CA LYS A 79 -17.44 5.19 -7.71
C LYS A 79 -16.27 4.23 -7.84
N VAL A 80 -15.64 3.92 -6.71
CA VAL A 80 -14.53 2.96 -6.61
C VAL A 80 -14.84 1.88 -5.59
N MET A 81 -14.49 0.64 -5.92
CA MET A 81 -14.47 -0.46 -4.96
C MET A 81 -13.12 -0.45 -4.23
N SER A 82 -13.14 -0.11 -2.96
CA SER A 82 -11.96 -0.08 -2.10
C SER A 82 -11.76 -1.43 -1.43
N VAL A 83 -10.53 -1.95 -1.46
CA VAL A 83 -10.17 -3.23 -0.83
C VAL A 83 -8.94 -3.07 0.04
N GLY A 84 -8.92 -3.80 1.16
CA GLY A 84 -7.80 -3.87 2.09
C GLY A 84 -7.33 -5.30 2.31
N SER A 85 -6.11 -5.43 2.78
CA SER A 85 -5.52 -6.71 3.20
C SER A 85 -4.67 -6.53 4.46
N PHE A 86 -3.95 -7.57 4.87
CA PHE A 86 -3.20 -7.61 6.10
C PHE A 86 -1.72 -7.29 5.92
N GLY A 87 -1.16 -6.56 6.89
CA GLY A 87 0.23 -6.18 6.96
C GLY A 87 0.51 -4.77 6.44
N CYS A 88 1.52 -4.13 7.02
CA CYS A 88 1.95 -2.78 6.65
C CYS A 88 3.46 -2.61 6.84
N SER A 89 4.09 -1.77 6.01
CA SER A 89 5.50 -1.40 6.14
C SER A 89 5.75 -0.37 7.26
N PHE A 90 4.71 0.31 7.75
CA PHE A 90 4.74 1.28 8.83
C PHE A 90 3.96 0.82 10.06
N ARG A 91 4.29 1.41 11.22
CA ARG A 91 3.61 1.24 12.50
C ARG A 91 3.23 2.62 13.06
N CYS A 92 2.27 3.28 12.40
CA CYS A 92 1.80 4.61 12.80
C CYS A 92 1.02 4.59 14.13
N GLY A 93 1.40 5.44 15.09
CA GLY A 93 0.76 5.50 16.42
C GLY A 93 -0.71 5.95 16.41
N GLY A 94 -1.16 6.60 15.34
CA GLY A 94 -2.55 7.00 15.12
C GLY A 94 -3.23 6.25 13.97
N CYS A 95 -2.80 5.02 13.68
CA CYS A 95 -3.35 4.22 12.57
C CYS A 95 -4.83 3.90 12.81
N HIS A 96 -5.71 4.29 11.87
CA HIS A 96 -7.14 3.94 11.90
C HIS A 96 -7.39 2.46 11.61
N ASN A 97 -6.47 1.83 10.88
CA ASN A 97 -6.55 0.45 10.41
C ASN A 97 -5.58 -0.45 11.21
N LEU A 98 -5.52 -0.23 12.53
CA LEU A 98 -4.54 -0.87 13.41
C LEU A 98 -4.60 -2.40 13.32
N ASP A 99 -5.80 -2.97 13.42
CA ASP A 99 -5.99 -4.42 13.47
C ASP A 99 -5.49 -5.11 12.20
N ILE A 100 -5.68 -4.50 11.03
CA ILE A 100 -5.23 -5.08 9.76
C ILE A 100 -3.76 -4.73 9.44
N SER A 101 -3.24 -3.62 9.96
CA SER A 101 -1.89 -3.14 9.65
C SER A 101 -0.82 -3.66 10.61
N TRP A 102 -1.18 -3.78 11.90
CA TRP A 102 -0.31 -4.23 12.98
C TRP A 102 -0.69 -5.62 13.50
N GLY A 103 -1.97 -6.00 13.40
CA GLY A 103 -2.45 -7.27 13.89
C GLY A 103 -1.80 -8.44 13.15
N VAL A 104 -1.59 -9.51 13.90
CA VAL A 104 -0.88 -10.71 13.41
C VAL A 104 -1.75 -11.94 13.42
N GLU A 105 -2.91 -11.92 14.08
CA GLU A 105 -3.77 -13.09 14.29
C GLU A 105 -4.19 -13.72 12.95
N ALA A 106 -4.76 -12.93 12.04
CA ALA A 106 -5.13 -13.40 10.70
C ALA A 106 -3.94 -14.01 9.95
N LEU A 107 -2.77 -13.37 10.02
CA LEU A 107 -1.54 -13.83 9.34
C LEU A 107 -0.91 -15.07 10.01
N ASP A 108 -1.04 -15.20 11.33
CA ASP A 108 -0.63 -16.37 12.10
C ASP A 108 -1.47 -17.58 11.73
N ASP A 109 -2.80 -17.40 11.68
CA ASP A 109 -3.73 -18.45 11.31
C ASP A 109 -3.55 -18.86 9.84
N LEU A 110 -3.28 -17.91 8.95
CA LEU A 110 -2.90 -18.20 7.55
C LEU A 110 -1.61 -19.02 7.48
N ALA A 111 -0.58 -18.64 8.24
CA ALA A 111 0.69 -19.35 8.26
C ALA A 111 0.55 -20.79 8.80
N LYS A 112 -0.35 -21.02 9.76
CA LYS A 112 -0.68 -22.33 10.35
C LYS A 112 -1.67 -23.15 9.52
N GLY A 113 -2.28 -22.58 8.48
CA GLY A 113 -3.36 -23.23 7.72
C GLY A 113 -4.67 -23.36 8.50
N GLN A 114 -4.89 -22.47 9.48
CA GLN A 114 -6.06 -22.43 10.37
C GLN A 114 -6.97 -21.24 10.10
N SER A 115 -6.63 -20.39 9.11
CA SER A 115 -7.38 -19.19 8.80
C SER A 115 -8.81 -19.48 8.35
N THR A 116 -9.72 -18.63 8.80
CA THR A 116 -11.11 -18.55 8.32
C THR A 116 -11.37 -17.29 7.50
N GLU A 117 -10.31 -16.52 7.20
CA GLU A 117 -10.40 -15.30 6.41
C GLU A 117 -10.87 -15.60 4.99
N VAL A 118 -11.59 -14.63 4.42
CA VAL A 118 -12.12 -14.77 3.06
C VAL A 118 -10.99 -14.61 2.05
N TRP A 119 -10.78 -15.65 1.25
CA TRP A 119 -9.94 -15.56 0.06
C TRP A 119 -10.79 -15.24 -1.19
N VAL A 120 -10.36 -14.23 -1.94
CA VAL A 120 -10.98 -13.76 -3.17
C VAL A 120 -9.96 -13.80 -4.30
N SER A 121 -10.22 -14.61 -5.33
CA SER A 121 -9.38 -14.61 -6.53
C SER A 121 -9.43 -13.26 -7.25
N PRO A 122 -8.38 -12.85 -7.99
CA PRO A 122 -8.38 -11.60 -8.74
C PRO A 122 -9.61 -11.45 -9.66
N GLN A 123 -9.99 -12.52 -10.37
CA GLN A 123 -11.16 -12.53 -11.23
C GLN A 123 -12.46 -12.29 -10.46
N LYS A 124 -12.64 -12.93 -9.29
CA LYS A 124 -13.84 -12.72 -8.47
C LYS A 124 -13.98 -11.28 -7.99
N LEU A 125 -12.87 -10.63 -7.65
CA LEU A 125 -12.87 -9.23 -7.25
C LEU A 125 -13.29 -8.33 -8.42
N VAL A 126 -12.70 -8.53 -9.60
CA VAL A 126 -13.08 -7.78 -10.82
C VAL A 126 -14.54 -8.01 -11.20
N ASP A 127 -15.02 -9.26 -11.15
CA ASP A 127 -16.42 -9.56 -11.42
C ASP A 127 -17.36 -8.89 -10.41
N ALA A 128 -16.96 -8.81 -9.14
CA ALA A 128 -17.71 -8.09 -8.11
C ALA A 128 -17.75 -6.59 -8.38
N ALA A 129 -16.62 -5.99 -8.80
CA ALA A 129 -16.57 -4.59 -9.20
C ALA A 129 -17.50 -4.29 -10.39
N ILE A 130 -17.45 -5.12 -11.44
CA ILE A 130 -18.35 -4.98 -12.60
C ILE A 130 -19.81 -5.09 -12.18
N ARG A 131 -20.17 -6.10 -11.38
CA ARG A 131 -21.55 -6.27 -10.88
C ARG A 131 -22.02 -5.09 -10.03
N ALA A 132 -21.11 -4.46 -9.29
CA ALA A 132 -21.42 -3.31 -8.46
C ALA A 132 -21.53 -1.99 -9.26
N GLY A 133 -21.17 -1.98 -10.54
CA GLY A 133 -21.25 -0.80 -11.40
C GLY A 133 -20.28 0.33 -11.00
N VAL A 134 -19.16 -0.02 -10.37
CA VAL A 134 -18.07 0.93 -10.07
C VAL A 134 -17.20 1.15 -11.30
N GLN A 135 -16.44 2.24 -11.34
CA GLN A 135 -15.57 2.57 -12.47
C GLN A 135 -14.10 2.24 -12.20
N GLY A 136 -13.74 1.96 -10.95
CA GLY A 136 -12.38 1.57 -10.59
C GLY A 136 -12.27 0.76 -9.30
N ILE A 137 -11.08 0.24 -9.04
CA ILE A 137 -10.73 -0.53 -7.85
C ILE A 137 -9.58 0.19 -7.13
N ALA A 138 -9.73 0.43 -5.82
CA ALA A 138 -8.74 1.08 -4.98
C ALA A 138 -8.13 0.08 -3.98
N PHE A 139 -6.81 -0.03 -3.97
CA PHE A 139 -6.06 -0.81 -2.99
C PHE A 139 -5.62 0.11 -1.85
N THR A 140 -6.14 -0.12 -0.64
CA THR A 140 -6.05 0.85 0.46
C THR A 140 -6.16 0.19 1.85
N TYR A 141 -6.46 0.99 2.87
CA TYR A 141 -6.60 0.69 4.30
C TYR A 141 -5.28 0.32 5.00
N SER A 142 -4.60 -0.74 4.56
CA SER A 142 -3.26 -1.11 5.04
C SER A 142 -2.19 -0.58 4.08
N GLU A 143 -1.22 -1.39 3.66
CA GLU A 143 -0.22 -0.99 2.67
C GLU A 143 -0.27 -1.90 1.44
N PRO A 144 -0.75 -1.42 0.27
CA PRO A 144 -0.84 -2.21 -0.96
C PRO A 144 0.49 -2.75 -1.47
N ALA A 145 1.63 -2.17 -1.10
CA ALA A 145 2.93 -2.74 -1.43
C ALA A 145 3.09 -4.15 -0.85
N VAL A 146 2.58 -4.40 0.35
CA VAL A 146 2.74 -5.69 1.05
C VAL A 146 2.04 -6.85 0.32
N TRP A 147 1.11 -6.56 -0.57
CA TRP A 147 0.32 -7.54 -1.31
C TRP A 147 0.36 -7.28 -2.81
N LEU A 148 1.52 -6.78 -3.26
CA LEU A 148 1.78 -6.34 -4.63
C LEU A 148 1.41 -7.39 -5.68
N GLU A 149 1.68 -8.67 -5.45
CA GLU A 149 1.36 -9.71 -6.43
C GLU A 149 -0.15 -9.79 -6.71
N TYR A 150 -0.97 -9.66 -5.67
CA TYR A 150 -2.42 -9.64 -5.82
C TYR A 150 -2.89 -8.36 -6.52
N VAL A 151 -2.31 -7.21 -6.16
CA VAL A 151 -2.59 -5.92 -6.80
C VAL A 151 -2.35 -6.01 -8.31
N LEU A 152 -1.18 -6.52 -8.73
CA LEU A 152 -0.82 -6.62 -10.14
C LEU A 152 -1.78 -7.54 -10.91
N ASP A 153 -2.12 -8.70 -10.35
CA ASP A 153 -3.05 -9.64 -11.00
C ASP A 153 -4.46 -9.07 -11.12
N VAL A 154 -4.91 -8.30 -10.13
CA VAL A 154 -6.20 -7.60 -10.19
C VAL A 154 -6.15 -6.45 -11.20
N CYS A 155 -5.07 -5.67 -11.23
CA CYS A 155 -4.91 -4.55 -12.16
C CYS A 155 -5.02 -5.01 -13.62
N GLU A 156 -4.32 -6.07 -13.98
CA GLU A 156 -4.36 -6.62 -15.33
C GLU A 156 -5.80 -6.98 -15.76
N LEU A 157 -6.55 -7.64 -14.87
CA LEU A 157 -7.94 -8.03 -15.14
C LEU A 157 -8.90 -6.82 -15.13
N ALA A 158 -8.69 -5.87 -14.21
CA ALA A 158 -9.49 -4.66 -14.10
C ALA A 158 -9.40 -3.82 -15.38
N HIS A 159 -8.19 -3.62 -15.91
CA HIS A 159 -7.98 -2.89 -17.15
C HIS A 159 -8.62 -3.57 -18.36
N ARG A 160 -8.54 -4.91 -18.46
CA ARG A 160 -9.25 -5.67 -19.51
C ARG A 160 -10.77 -5.50 -19.42
N ALA A 161 -11.30 -5.26 -18.22
CA ALA A 161 -12.71 -4.97 -17.97
C ALA A 161 -13.08 -3.47 -18.09
N GLY A 162 -12.12 -2.58 -18.41
CA GLY A 162 -12.34 -1.14 -18.53
C GLY A 162 -12.43 -0.39 -17.19
N LEU A 163 -12.01 -1.01 -16.09
CA LEU A 163 -11.93 -0.39 -14.76
C LEU A 163 -10.55 0.24 -14.56
N TYR A 164 -10.48 1.45 -13.99
CA TYR A 164 -9.18 2.03 -13.59
C TYR A 164 -8.78 1.56 -12.19
N THR A 165 -7.52 1.76 -11.83
CA THR A 165 -6.94 1.27 -10.58
C THR A 165 -6.30 2.40 -9.76
N VAL A 166 -6.54 2.38 -8.45
CA VAL A 166 -6.04 3.38 -7.49
C VAL A 166 -5.19 2.68 -6.45
N TYR A 167 -4.02 3.23 -6.16
CA TYR A 167 -3.06 2.70 -5.21
C TYR A 167 -2.83 3.73 -4.11
N VAL A 168 -3.39 3.49 -2.93
CA VAL A 168 -3.27 4.39 -1.78
C VAL A 168 -2.19 3.86 -0.84
N SER A 169 -1.02 4.49 -0.83
CA SER A 169 0.19 3.93 -0.22
C SER A 169 0.93 4.94 0.64
N ASN A 170 1.66 4.44 1.63
CA ASN A 170 2.64 5.24 2.37
C ASN A 170 3.94 5.48 1.59
N SER A 171 4.09 4.89 0.40
CA SER A 171 5.22 5.01 -0.52
C SER A 171 6.59 4.71 0.10
N TYR A 172 6.66 3.93 1.17
CA TYR A 172 7.91 3.40 1.68
C TYR A 172 8.30 2.13 0.91
N VAL A 173 8.52 2.30 -0.39
CA VAL A 173 8.66 1.21 -1.36
C VAL A 173 9.93 1.37 -2.17
N THR A 174 10.38 0.28 -2.79
CA THR A 174 11.57 0.28 -3.63
C THR A 174 11.25 0.76 -5.05
N ASP A 175 12.26 1.21 -5.78
CA ASP A 175 12.10 1.57 -7.19
C ASP A 175 11.65 0.37 -8.01
N GLU A 176 12.17 -0.82 -7.71
CA GLU A 176 11.78 -2.08 -8.37
C GLU A 176 10.29 -2.38 -8.18
N ALA A 177 9.72 -2.04 -7.02
CA ALA A 177 8.28 -2.20 -6.79
C ALA A 177 7.45 -1.18 -7.59
N LEU A 178 7.91 0.07 -7.67
CA LEU A 178 7.24 1.12 -8.46
C LEU A 178 7.27 0.82 -9.95
N GLU A 179 8.37 0.28 -10.47
CA GLU A 179 8.52 -0.12 -11.87
C GLU A 179 7.49 -1.19 -12.28
N LEU A 180 7.12 -2.09 -11.36
CA LEU A 180 6.06 -3.07 -11.61
C LEU A 180 4.65 -2.45 -11.68
N LEU A 181 4.44 -1.25 -11.12
CA LEU A 181 3.14 -0.56 -11.17
C LEU A 181 2.90 0.15 -12.50
N VAL A 182 3.94 0.33 -13.32
CA VAL A 182 3.84 1.07 -14.59
C VAL A 182 2.87 0.39 -15.54
N GLY A 183 1.85 1.12 -15.98
CA GLY A 183 0.79 0.60 -16.84
C GLY A 183 -0.20 -0.32 -16.12
N GLN A 184 -0.04 -0.56 -14.81
CA GLN A 184 -0.94 -1.37 -13.98
C GLN A 184 -1.76 -0.50 -13.01
N VAL A 185 -1.15 0.56 -12.48
CA VAL A 185 -1.78 1.52 -11.59
C VAL A 185 -2.00 2.83 -12.33
N ASP A 186 -3.26 3.29 -12.37
CA ASP A 186 -3.59 4.58 -12.98
C ASP A 186 -3.28 5.75 -12.05
N VAL A 187 -3.55 5.59 -10.75
CA VAL A 187 -3.38 6.64 -9.73
C VAL A 187 -2.60 6.13 -8.52
N LEU A 188 -1.56 6.86 -8.13
CA LEU A 188 -0.93 6.73 -6.82
C LEU A 188 -1.40 7.89 -5.93
N CYS A 189 -2.06 7.58 -4.82
CA CYS A 189 -2.31 8.54 -3.76
C CYS A 189 -1.35 8.27 -2.61
N SER A 190 -0.43 9.19 -2.35
CA SER A 190 0.61 9.00 -1.33
C SER A 190 0.55 10.01 -0.19
N ASP A 191 0.81 9.54 1.03
CA ASP A 191 0.92 10.43 2.19
C ASP A 191 2.34 11.01 2.33
N ILE A 192 2.46 12.34 2.27
CA ILE A 192 3.61 13.07 2.82
C ILE A 192 3.26 13.40 4.28
N LYS A 193 3.67 12.52 5.21
CA LYS A 193 3.24 12.60 6.61
C LYS A 193 3.94 13.71 7.39
N SER A 194 5.19 14.03 7.06
CA SER A 194 5.97 15.12 7.64
C SER A 194 7.22 15.34 6.77
N LEU A 195 7.95 16.43 6.98
CA LEU A 195 9.31 16.62 6.46
C LEU A 195 10.39 16.40 7.53
N SER A 196 10.01 15.83 8.67
CA SER A 196 10.91 15.46 9.77
C SER A 196 11.24 13.97 9.77
N ASP A 197 12.54 13.65 9.77
CA ASP A 197 13.03 12.27 9.93
C ASP A 197 12.59 11.67 11.28
N ASP A 198 12.44 12.49 12.32
CA ASP A 198 12.04 12.01 13.64
C ASP A 198 10.58 11.53 13.64
N PHE A 199 9.71 12.18 12.87
CA PHE A 199 8.35 11.69 12.64
C PHE A 199 8.36 10.29 12.00
N TYR A 200 9.21 10.05 11.00
CA TYR A 200 9.29 8.75 10.34
C TYR A 200 9.93 7.68 11.23
N LYS A 201 10.97 8.03 12.01
CA LYS A 201 11.59 7.11 12.97
C LYS A 201 10.61 6.61 14.03
N ASP A 202 9.66 7.45 14.46
CA ASP A 202 8.60 7.09 15.41
C ASP A 202 7.69 5.97 14.86
N ILE A 203 7.42 5.96 13.55
CA ILE A 203 6.51 4.99 12.91
C ILE A 203 7.23 3.83 12.21
N CYS A 204 8.49 4.04 11.82
CA CYS A 204 9.34 3.12 11.10
C CYS A 204 10.80 3.52 11.34
N ARG A 205 11.45 2.90 12.32
CA ARG A 205 12.79 3.26 12.80
C ARG A 205 13.86 3.50 11.70
N PRO A 206 13.96 2.69 10.62
CA PRO A 206 14.95 2.94 9.57
C PRO A 206 14.52 3.96 8.52
N ALA A 207 13.26 4.41 8.51
CA ALA A 207 12.73 5.29 7.48
C ALA A 207 13.29 6.70 7.62
N ARG A 208 13.54 7.31 6.46
CA ARG A 208 13.88 8.72 6.30
C ARG A 208 12.87 9.39 5.38
N VAL A 209 12.64 10.68 5.57
CA VAL A 209 11.72 11.49 4.76
C VAL A 209 12.09 11.38 3.28
N GLU A 210 13.38 11.52 2.98
CA GLU A 210 13.91 11.51 1.61
C GLU A 210 13.51 10.25 0.84
N GLN A 211 13.41 9.11 1.51
CA GLN A 211 13.02 7.86 0.88
C GLN A 211 11.58 7.88 0.38
N VAL A 212 10.64 8.35 1.20
CA VAL A 212 9.23 8.46 0.82
C VAL A 212 9.07 9.49 -0.29
N LEU A 213 9.72 10.64 -0.16
CA LEU A 213 9.71 11.69 -1.18
C LEU A 213 10.30 11.21 -2.51
N ALA A 214 11.40 10.45 -2.48
CA ALA A 214 12.01 9.86 -3.67
C ALA A 214 11.07 8.85 -4.36
N SER A 215 10.40 7.98 -3.60
CA SER A 215 9.41 7.04 -4.17
C SER A 215 8.22 7.76 -4.82
N ILE A 216 7.71 8.82 -4.19
CA ILE A 216 6.62 9.64 -4.76
C ILE A 216 7.08 10.29 -6.08
N LYS A 217 8.25 10.91 -6.07
CA LYS A 217 8.84 11.54 -7.25
C LYS A 217 9.06 10.52 -8.38
N LYS A 218 9.63 9.36 -8.05
CA LYS A 218 9.88 8.28 -8.99
C LYS A 218 8.59 7.78 -9.64
N ALA A 219 7.51 7.62 -8.88
CA ALA A 219 6.21 7.23 -9.44
C ALA A 219 5.69 8.26 -10.46
N HIS A 220 5.86 9.56 -10.17
CA HIS A 220 5.52 10.63 -11.10
C HIS A 220 6.41 10.61 -12.36
N GLU A 221 7.72 10.42 -12.22
CA GLU A 221 8.66 10.28 -13.35
C GLU A 221 8.37 9.05 -14.22
N LEU A 222 7.82 7.99 -13.64
CA LEU A 222 7.35 6.81 -14.35
C LEU A 222 5.99 7.02 -15.06
N GLY A 223 5.40 8.20 -14.95
CA GLY A 223 4.16 8.59 -15.64
C GLY A 223 2.87 8.16 -14.94
N ILE A 224 2.92 7.74 -13.68
CA ILE A 224 1.72 7.45 -12.88
C ILE A 224 1.10 8.79 -12.46
N HIS A 225 -0.24 8.92 -12.49
CA HIS A 225 -0.91 10.10 -11.94
C HIS A 225 -0.73 10.09 -10.42
N VAL A 226 -0.06 11.11 -9.89
CA VAL A 226 0.24 11.20 -8.45
C VAL A 226 -0.59 12.29 -7.81
N GLU A 227 -1.32 11.93 -6.76
CA GLU A 227 -1.91 12.89 -5.82
C GLU A 227 -1.27 12.69 -4.44
N THR A 228 -1.01 13.78 -3.74
CA THR A 228 -0.36 13.72 -2.42
C THR A 228 -1.33 14.14 -1.33
N ARG A 229 -1.14 13.61 -0.13
CA ARG A 229 -1.94 13.92 1.04
C ARG A 229 -1.08 14.17 2.26
N THR A 230 -1.51 15.09 3.12
CA THR A 230 -0.98 15.24 4.47
C THR A 230 -2.14 15.23 5.47
N ASN A 231 -2.13 14.25 6.36
CA ASN A 231 -3.05 14.19 7.48
C ASN A 231 -2.45 14.92 8.69
N ILE A 232 -3.03 16.05 9.08
CA ILE A 232 -2.48 16.93 10.12
C ILE A 232 -2.85 16.40 11.51
N ILE A 233 -1.84 15.98 12.25
CA ILE A 233 -1.83 15.50 13.64
C ILE A 233 -1.35 16.66 14.55
N PRO A 234 -2.22 17.21 15.40
CA PRO A 234 -1.85 18.28 16.32
C PRO A 234 -0.65 17.93 17.21
N GLY A 235 0.30 18.85 17.36
CA GLY A 235 1.53 18.67 18.13
C GLY A 235 2.57 17.73 17.52
N LYS A 236 2.38 17.29 16.28
CA LYS A 236 3.29 16.36 15.58
C LYS A 236 3.74 16.89 14.21
N ASN A 237 2.83 17.34 13.36
CA ASN A 237 3.11 17.82 12.01
C ASN A 237 2.17 18.99 11.61
N ASP A 238 1.77 19.81 12.58
CA ASP A 238 0.85 20.94 12.44
C ASP A 238 1.55 22.30 12.32
N ASP A 239 2.86 22.31 12.08
CA ASP A 239 3.64 23.52 11.81
C ASP A 239 3.36 24.07 10.40
N PRO A 240 2.83 25.31 10.26
CA PRO A 240 2.58 25.94 8.96
C PRO A 240 3.85 26.09 8.09
N ASP A 241 5.03 26.25 8.69
CA ASP A 241 6.28 26.36 7.92
C ASP A 241 6.65 25.01 7.27
N GLU A 242 6.36 23.89 7.94
CA GLU A 242 6.48 22.55 7.34
C GLU A 242 5.49 22.39 6.18
N HIS A 243 4.24 22.83 6.34
CA HIS A 243 3.22 22.77 5.29
C HIS A 243 3.61 23.58 4.04
N TYR A 244 4.16 24.79 4.23
CA TYR A 244 4.68 25.59 3.13
C TYR A 244 5.82 24.87 2.39
N ARG A 245 6.72 24.21 3.12
CA ARG A 245 7.82 23.42 2.53
C ARG A 245 7.32 22.18 1.80
N ILE A 246 6.27 21.51 2.29
CA ILE A 246 5.62 20.40 1.58
C ILE A 246 5.05 20.91 0.24
N ALA A 247 4.31 22.02 0.25
CA ALA A 247 3.77 22.62 -0.97
C ALA A 247 4.87 22.99 -1.97
N CYS A 248 5.98 23.59 -1.51
CA CYS A 248 7.13 23.88 -2.35
C CYS A 248 7.73 22.60 -2.94
N TRP A 249 7.91 21.56 -2.14
CA TRP A 249 8.46 20.29 -2.60
C TRP A 249 7.58 19.66 -3.69
N ILE A 250 6.27 19.65 -3.49
CA ILE A 250 5.29 19.14 -4.47
C ILE A 250 5.39 19.93 -5.77
N ARG A 251 5.33 21.26 -5.71
CA ARG A 251 5.47 22.13 -6.88
C ARG A 251 6.76 21.84 -7.65
N ASP A 252 7.88 21.74 -6.93
CA ASP A 252 9.22 21.66 -7.55
C ASP A 252 9.55 20.26 -8.10
N ASN A 253 8.88 19.21 -7.61
CA ASN A 253 9.17 17.82 -8.02
C ASN A 253 8.06 17.13 -8.80
N LEU A 254 6.80 17.53 -8.59
CA LEU A 254 5.62 16.95 -9.25
C LEU A 254 4.92 17.97 -10.18
N GLY A 255 5.28 19.26 -10.10
CA GLY A 255 4.73 20.33 -10.91
C GLY A 255 3.70 21.19 -10.17
N ALA A 256 3.49 22.41 -10.67
CA ALA A 256 2.65 23.43 -10.01
C ALA A 256 1.16 23.07 -9.93
N ASP A 257 0.68 22.21 -10.83
CA ASP A 257 -0.71 21.75 -10.87
C ASP A 257 -0.92 20.44 -10.09
N SER A 258 0.11 19.93 -9.40
CA SER A 258 0.01 18.67 -8.65
C SER A 258 -0.91 18.79 -7.43
N PRO A 259 -1.91 17.91 -7.27
CA PRO A 259 -2.83 17.97 -6.15
C PRO A 259 -2.16 17.65 -4.81
N TRP A 260 -2.50 18.49 -3.81
CA TRP A 260 -2.14 18.26 -2.41
C TRP A 260 -3.38 18.35 -1.53
N HIS A 261 -3.69 17.25 -0.85
CA HIS A 261 -4.86 17.12 0.00
C HIS A 261 -4.49 17.23 1.46
N ILE A 262 -5.08 18.19 2.16
CA ILE A 262 -4.95 18.31 3.62
C ILE A 262 -6.17 17.66 4.27
N THR A 263 -5.95 16.72 5.19
CA THR A 263 -7.03 16.08 5.94
C THR A 263 -6.85 16.25 7.44
N ARG A 264 -7.99 16.26 8.15
CA ARG A 264 -8.04 16.34 9.61
C ARG A 264 -7.70 14.98 10.23
N PHE A 265 -6.81 14.96 11.22
CA PHE A 265 -6.59 13.78 12.04
C PHE A 265 -7.81 13.44 12.91
N PHE A 266 -8.02 12.14 13.10
CA PHE A 266 -8.97 11.59 14.06
C PHE A 266 -8.18 10.64 14.98
N PRO A 267 -8.20 10.84 16.30
CA PRO A 267 -7.45 10.00 17.23
C PRO A 267 -8.12 8.62 17.32
N ALA A 268 -7.42 7.58 16.85
CA ALA A 268 -7.94 6.22 16.81
C ALA A 268 -7.12 5.22 17.66
N TYR A 269 -5.95 5.63 18.18
CA TYR A 269 -5.11 4.75 18.98
C TYR A 269 -4.30 5.50 20.05
N LYS A 270 -2.97 5.57 19.92
CA LYS A 270 -2.04 6.14 20.92
C LYS A 270 -1.79 7.63 20.72
N LEU A 271 -2.34 8.21 19.65
CA LEU A 271 -2.27 9.63 19.28
C LEU A 271 -3.69 10.19 19.22
#